data_AF-A0A4Z0PE19-F1
#
_entry.id   AF-A0A4Z0PE19-F1
#
_cell.length_a   1.000
_cell.length_b   1.000
_cell.length_c   1.000
_cell.angle_alpha   90.00
_cell.angle_beta   90.00
_cell.angle_gamma   90.00
#
_symmetry.space_group_name_H-M   'P 1'
#
loop_
_entity.id
_entity.type
_entity.pdbx_description
1 polymer ?
#
loop_
_entity_poly.entity_id
_entity_poly.type
_entity_poly.pdbx_seq_one_letter_code
_entity_poly.pdbx_strand_id
1 'polypeptide(L)'
;MLLLAALGSAGSVLAQRPTIAPLTPVAPQVVLPAPLGTDITEQPNARQTVPVPDQPSRTIRPQPVFLINSCIIVGRSLAQINPQDIANINVYKGPDAPTKWRSLTAHGIIAITLKPHVKSKLKTESLAAIGRGLELRGPVSYQLEGLPLEDLALRVVTADIAGLDTQQTASGTVLNIHLAVPLPAVHPPGTILIRGASGSQYRWTGSLAHAFLSMPGTGKLR
;
A
#
# COMPACT_ATOMS: atom_id res chain seq x y z
N MET A 1 -10.61 43.94 -31.95
CA MET A 1 -11.46 43.51 -33.08
C MET A 1 -10.82 42.26 -33.68
N LEU A 2 -11.62 41.30 -34.17
CA LEU A 2 -11.30 39.89 -34.50
C LEU A 2 -11.25 38.91 -33.32
N LEU A 3 -11.86 37.72 -33.35
CA LEU A 3 -13.00 37.20 -34.11
C LEU A 3 -13.37 35.90 -33.37
N LEU A 4 -14.61 35.80 -32.88
CA LEU A 4 -15.18 34.59 -32.31
C LEU A 4 -15.52 33.61 -33.45
N ALA A 5 -15.11 32.35 -33.35
CA ALA A 5 -15.64 31.29 -34.20
C ALA A 5 -16.00 30.07 -33.33
N ALA A 6 -17.29 29.90 -33.10
CA ALA A 6 -17.91 28.72 -32.53
C ALA A 6 -18.67 27.99 -33.64
N LEU A 7 -18.32 26.73 -33.88
CA LEU A 7 -19.05 25.70 -34.63
C LEU A 7 -18.49 24.38 -34.04
N GLY A 8 -19.23 23.46 -33.43
CA GLY A 8 -20.54 22.95 -33.81
C GLY A 8 -20.33 21.53 -34.34
N SER A 9 -20.71 20.49 -33.59
CA SER A 9 -21.25 19.26 -34.15
C SER A 9 -21.98 18.47 -33.06
N ALA A 10 -23.27 18.28 -33.24
CA ALA A 10 -24.09 17.35 -32.47
C ALA A 10 -24.09 16.02 -33.21
N GLY A 11 -23.42 15.01 -32.64
CA GLY A 11 -23.45 13.63 -33.14
C GLY A 11 -24.41 12.80 -32.30
N SER A 12 -25.58 12.49 -32.83
CA SER A 12 -26.50 11.51 -32.25
C SER A 12 -25.98 10.10 -32.50
N VAL A 13 -25.63 9.35 -31.45
CA VAL A 13 -25.25 7.94 -31.54
C VAL A 13 -26.46 7.07 -31.19
N LEU A 14 -26.99 6.38 -32.21
CA LEU A 14 -27.98 5.32 -32.08
C LEU A 14 -27.37 4.14 -31.30
N ALA A 15 -27.98 3.83 -30.15
CA ALA A 15 -27.62 2.69 -29.32
C ALA A 15 -27.94 1.37 -30.05
N GLN A 16 -26.91 0.61 -30.40
CA GLN A 16 -27.05 -0.79 -30.84
C GLN A 16 -27.24 -1.67 -29.60
N ARG A 17 -28.36 -2.41 -29.55
CA ARG A 17 -28.63 -3.44 -28.55
C ARG A 17 -27.72 -4.66 -28.80
N PRO A 18 -26.97 -5.16 -27.80
CA PRO A 18 -26.25 -6.42 -27.95
C PRO A 18 -27.22 -7.61 -27.90
N THR A 19 -27.03 -8.52 -28.85
CA THR A 19 -27.65 -9.84 -28.96
C THR A 19 -27.25 -10.71 -27.77
N ILE A 20 -28.24 -11.21 -27.03
CA ILE A 20 -28.04 -12.12 -25.89
C ILE A 20 -27.76 -13.53 -26.44
N ALA A 21 -26.60 -14.11 -26.11
CA ALA A 21 -26.25 -15.49 -26.46
C ALA A 21 -26.97 -16.50 -25.55
N PRO A 22 -27.38 -17.67 -26.08
CA PRO A 22 -28.04 -18.72 -25.30
C PRO A 22 -27.06 -19.40 -24.31
N LEU A 23 -27.55 -19.65 -23.10
CA LEU A 23 -26.85 -20.34 -22.03
C LEU A 23 -26.67 -21.83 -22.38
N THR A 24 -25.43 -22.31 -22.37
CA THR A 24 -25.11 -23.73 -22.48
C THR A 24 -25.37 -24.47 -21.15
N PRO A 25 -25.94 -25.68 -21.18
CA PRO A 25 -26.21 -26.48 -19.97
C PRO A 25 -24.90 -27.04 -19.37
N VAL A 26 -24.75 -26.88 -18.06
CA VAL A 26 -23.64 -27.43 -17.26
C VAL A 26 -23.90 -28.93 -17.02
N ALA A 27 -22.97 -29.78 -17.42
CA ALA A 27 -23.03 -31.21 -17.14
C ALA A 27 -22.64 -31.52 -15.67
N PRO A 28 -23.30 -32.49 -15.02
CA PRO A 28 -22.97 -32.91 -13.65
C PRO A 28 -21.64 -33.69 -13.62
N GLN A 29 -20.71 -33.29 -12.75
CA GLN A 29 -19.49 -34.04 -12.48
C GLN A 29 -19.76 -35.15 -11.45
N VAL A 30 -19.46 -36.38 -11.84
CA VAL A 30 -19.48 -37.58 -10.99
C VAL A 30 -18.19 -37.59 -10.16
N VAL A 31 -18.31 -37.47 -8.84
CA VAL A 31 -17.20 -37.60 -7.89
C VAL A 31 -17.00 -39.08 -7.57
N LEU A 32 -15.81 -39.61 -7.85
CA LEU A 32 -15.40 -40.97 -7.51
C LEU A 32 -14.76 -41.00 -6.10
N PRO A 33 -15.16 -41.91 -5.19
CA PRO A 33 -14.50 -42.06 -3.89
C PRO A 33 -13.14 -42.76 -4.03
N ALA A 34 -12.13 -42.25 -3.32
CA ALA A 34 -10.79 -42.85 -3.24
C ALA A 34 -10.76 -44.05 -2.27
N PRO A 35 -9.98 -45.11 -2.58
CA PRO A 35 -9.90 -46.31 -1.76
C PRO A 35 -9.01 -46.12 -0.52
N LEU A 36 -9.47 -46.74 0.56
CA LEU A 36 -8.79 -46.91 1.84
C LEU A 36 -7.75 -48.04 1.72
N GLY A 37 -6.48 -47.75 2.01
CA GLY A 37 -5.38 -48.71 1.94
C GLY A 37 -4.35 -48.51 3.06
N THR A 38 -4.23 -49.55 3.87
CA THR A 38 -3.39 -49.89 5.04
C THR A 38 -1.87 -49.66 4.94
N ASP A 39 -1.28 -49.35 6.11
CA ASP A 39 -0.01 -49.81 6.75
C ASP A 39 1.23 -50.10 5.87
N ILE A 40 2.49 -49.82 6.26
CA ILE A 40 3.23 -50.29 7.44
C ILE A 40 4.51 -49.43 7.63
N THR A 41 4.81 -49.12 8.90
CA THR A 41 6.08 -48.96 9.64
C THR A 41 7.43 -48.79 8.90
N GLU A 42 8.16 -47.70 9.21
CA GLU A 42 9.60 -47.79 9.54
C GLU A 42 10.06 -46.61 10.44
N GLN A 43 10.70 -46.98 11.55
CA GLN A 43 11.20 -46.14 12.64
C GLN A 43 12.70 -45.89 12.44
N PRO A 44 13.20 -44.64 12.61
CA PRO A 44 14.35 -44.50 13.50
C PRO A 44 14.40 -43.18 14.30
N ASN A 45 14.85 -43.33 15.55
CA ASN A 45 15.68 -42.37 16.29
C ASN A 45 15.01 -41.08 16.79
N ALA A 46 14.29 -41.20 17.91
CA ALA A 46 13.80 -40.08 18.70
C ALA A 46 14.95 -39.36 19.41
N ARG A 47 15.66 -38.48 18.68
CA ARG A 47 16.20 -37.26 19.30
C ARG A 47 14.97 -36.47 19.70
N GLN A 48 14.70 -36.33 21.00
CA GLN A 48 13.65 -35.46 21.50
C GLN A 48 13.97 -34.02 21.08
N THR A 49 13.54 -33.65 19.88
CA THR A 49 13.26 -32.27 19.53
C THR A 49 12.18 -31.84 20.50
N VAL A 50 12.58 -31.09 21.53
CA VAL A 50 11.66 -30.29 22.32
C VAL A 50 10.74 -29.59 21.32
N PRO A 51 9.42 -29.82 21.35
CA PRO A 51 8.50 -29.11 20.47
C PRO A 51 8.76 -27.64 20.70
N VAL A 52 9.34 -26.96 19.71
CA VAL A 52 9.39 -25.50 19.73
C VAL A 52 7.91 -25.12 19.78
N PRO A 53 7.43 -24.53 20.89
CA PRO A 53 6.01 -24.21 21.02
C PRO A 53 5.61 -23.41 19.79
N ASP A 54 4.55 -23.88 19.11
CA ASP A 54 4.03 -23.32 17.87
C ASP A 54 4.07 -21.79 17.95
N GLN A 55 5.09 -21.23 17.31
CA GLN A 55 5.25 -19.79 17.28
C GLN A 55 4.04 -19.29 16.50
N PRO A 56 3.13 -18.51 17.10
CA PRO A 56 1.91 -18.11 16.44
C PRO A 56 2.29 -17.47 15.13
N SER A 57 1.83 -18.07 14.02
CA SER A 57 2.13 -17.65 12.66
C SER A 57 1.80 -16.16 12.61
N ARG A 58 2.84 -15.32 12.60
CA ARG A 58 2.69 -13.88 12.78
C ARG A 58 1.86 -13.40 11.60
N THR A 59 0.58 -13.11 11.82
CA THR A 59 -0.32 -12.65 10.76
C THR A 59 0.29 -11.37 10.20
N ILE A 60 0.81 -11.45 8.97
CA ILE A 60 1.35 -10.30 8.26
C ILE A 60 0.15 -9.41 7.96
N ARG A 61 0.02 -8.32 8.71
CA ARG A 61 -1.06 -7.36 8.48
C ARG A 61 -0.67 -6.52 7.25
N PRO A 62 -1.55 -6.40 6.24
CA PRO A 62 -1.28 -5.52 5.12
C PRO A 62 -1.09 -4.09 5.62
N GLN A 63 -0.09 -3.39 5.07
CA GLN A 63 0.22 -2.02 5.45
C GLN A 63 -0.63 -1.06 4.63
N PRO A 64 -1.21 -0.02 5.25
CA PRO A 64 -2.00 0.96 4.53
C PRO A 64 -1.15 1.75 3.54
N VAL A 65 -1.77 2.16 2.43
CA VAL A 65 -1.16 3.04 1.44
C VAL A 65 -1.34 4.49 1.87
N PHE A 66 -0.26 5.26 1.93
CA PHE A 66 -0.31 6.69 2.25
C PHE A 66 -0.30 7.52 0.97
N LEU A 67 -1.26 8.43 0.84
CA LEU A 67 -1.37 9.37 -0.28
C LEU A 67 -1.24 10.81 0.22
N ILE A 68 -0.29 11.58 -0.31
CA ILE A 68 -0.18 13.03 -0.05
C ILE A 68 -0.85 13.80 -1.19
N ASN A 69 -1.70 14.77 -0.84
CA ASN A 69 -2.41 15.64 -1.77
C ASN A 69 -3.12 14.86 -2.90
N SER A 70 -3.59 13.65 -2.57
CA SER A 70 -4.32 12.78 -3.51
C SER A 70 -3.55 12.37 -4.77
N CYS A 71 -2.22 12.55 -4.82
CA CYS A 71 -1.45 12.22 -6.02
C CYS A 71 -0.06 11.62 -5.75
N ILE A 72 0.47 11.69 -4.54
CA ILE A 72 1.82 11.19 -4.21
C ILE A 72 1.71 9.98 -3.27
N ILE A 73 2.17 8.83 -3.70
CA ILE A 73 2.32 7.61 -2.89
C ILE A 73 3.60 7.70 -2.08
N VAL A 74 3.50 7.45 -0.77
CA VAL A 74 4.61 7.54 0.19
C VAL A 74 4.67 6.29 1.07
N GLY A 75 5.89 5.85 1.34
CA GLY A 75 6.22 4.79 2.30
C GLY A 75 6.96 5.37 3.50
N ARG A 76 8.23 4.98 3.70
CA ARG A 76 9.06 5.43 4.83
C ARG A 76 9.30 6.95 4.92
N SER A 77 9.23 7.70 3.82
CA SER A 77 9.45 9.16 3.83
C SER A 77 8.29 9.94 4.46
N LEU A 78 7.21 9.27 4.87
CA LEU A 78 6.11 9.88 5.60
C LEU A 78 6.59 10.63 6.86
N ALA A 79 7.63 10.11 7.53
CA ALA A 79 8.22 10.72 8.73
C ALA A 79 8.88 12.09 8.48
N GLN A 80 9.13 12.45 7.21
CA GLN A 80 9.72 13.75 6.84
C GLN A 80 8.67 14.87 6.73
N ILE A 81 7.38 14.53 6.77
CA ILE A 81 6.30 15.52 6.73
C ILE A 81 6.16 16.14 8.11
N ASN A 82 6.21 17.47 8.16
CA ASN A 82 5.92 18.20 9.38
C ASN A 82 4.41 18.06 9.71
N PRO A 83 4.03 17.54 10.88
CA PRO A 83 2.62 17.40 11.25
C PRO A 83 1.85 18.72 11.25
N GLN A 84 2.52 19.85 11.51
CA GLN A 84 1.90 21.18 11.50
C GLN A 84 1.48 21.64 10.10
N ASP A 85 2.00 21.01 9.06
CA ASP A 85 1.70 21.34 7.67
C ASP A 85 0.50 20.57 7.12
N ILE A 86 -0.01 19.59 7.89
CA ILE A 86 -1.17 18.78 7.53
C ILE A 86 -2.43 19.61 7.75
N ALA A 87 -3.26 19.71 6.71
CA ALA A 87 -4.57 20.35 6.76
C ALA A 87 -5.67 19.34 7.12
N ASN A 88 -5.61 18.14 6.53
CA ASN A 88 -6.63 17.11 6.74
C ASN A 88 -6.06 15.70 6.58
N ILE A 89 -6.67 14.71 7.24
CA ILE A 89 -6.37 13.29 7.11
C ILE A 89 -7.68 12.52 6.92
N ASN A 90 -7.81 11.82 5.79
CA ASN A 90 -8.94 10.97 5.47
C ASN A 90 -8.48 9.52 5.43
N VAL A 91 -9.26 8.63 6.04
CA VAL A 91 -8.99 7.19 6.02
C VAL A 91 -10.09 6.52 5.22
N TYR A 92 -9.71 5.89 4.10
CA TYR A 92 -10.65 5.16 3.25
C TYR A 92 -10.49 3.65 3.46
N LYS A 93 -11.62 2.99 3.68
CA LYS A 93 -11.71 1.54 3.85
C LYS A 93 -12.82 1.02 2.94
N GLY A 94 -12.50 0.04 2.10
CA GLY A 94 -13.47 -0.56 1.19
C GLY A 94 -14.12 0.46 0.22
N PRO A 95 -15.46 0.47 0.08
CA PRO A 95 -16.14 1.14 -1.03
C PRO A 95 -16.16 2.67 -0.97
N ASP A 96 -15.80 3.27 0.17
CA ASP A 96 -15.86 4.73 0.39
C ASP A 96 -14.72 5.50 -0.30
N ALA A 97 -13.73 4.79 -0.84
CA ALA A 97 -12.64 5.42 -1.57
C ALA A 97 -13.11 5.96 -2.94
N PRO A 98 -12.53 7.06 -3.43
CA PRO A 98 -12.71 7.49 -4.80
C PRO A 98 -12.45 6.36 -5.80
N THR A 99 -13.27 6.26 -6.85
CA THR A 99 -13.24 5.16 -7.83
C THR A 99 -11.84 4.84 -8.32
N LYS A 100 -11.06 5.88 -8.64
CA LYS A 100 -9.69 5.77 -9.16
C LYS A 100 -8.65 5.15 -8.22
N TRP A 101 -8.98 4.97 -6.93
CA TRP A 101 -8.11 4.29 -5.95
C TRP A 101 -8.79 3.07 -5.34
N ARG A 102 -9.93 2.63 -5.88
CA ARG A 102 -10.72 1.56 -5.28
C ARG A 102 -9.93 0.27 -5.15
N SER A 103 -9.09 -0.03 -6.13
CA SER A 103 -8.18 -1.19 -6.11
C SER A 103 -7.17 -1.19 -4.95
N LEU A 104 -6.77 -0.01 -4.44
CA LEU A 104 -5.84 0.11 -3.31
C LEU A 104 -6.50 -0.09 -1.93
N THR A 105 -7.83 -0.13 -1.87
CA THR A 105 -8.57 -0.21 -0.60
C THR A 105 -8.43 -1.55 0.12
N ALA A 106 -7.95 -2.58 -0.57
CA ALA A 106 -7.63 -3.88 0.02
C ALA A 106 -6.63 -3.76 1.18
N HIS A 107 -5.70 -2.81 1.11
CA HIS A 107 -4.74 -2.51 2.18
C HIS A 107 -5.18 -1.34 3.07
N GLY A 108 -6.25 -0.64 2.70
CA GLY A 108 -6.67 0.63 3.30
C GLY A 108 -5.82 1.81 2.82
N ILE A 109 -6.43 2.99 2.74
CA ILE A 109 -5.78 4.21 2.24
C ILE A 109 -5.84 5.28 3.32
N ILE A 110 -4.71 5.94 3.57
CA ILE A 110 -4.62 7.13 4.42
C ILE A 110 -4.24 8.30 3.52
N ALA A 111 -5.22 9.14 3.17
CA ALA A 111 -5.02 10.32 2.36
C ALA A 111 -4.76 11.54 3.25
N ILE A 112 -3.61 12.16 3.08
CA ILE A 112 -3.13 13.31 3.83
C ILE A 112 -3.16 14.51 2.89
N THR A 113 -3.88 15.55 3.26
CA THR A 113 -3.92 16.82 2.55
C THR A 113 -3.05 17.82 3.28
N LEU A 114 -2.09 18.42 2.59
CA LEU A 114 -1.22 19.48 3.13
C LEU A 114 -1.88 20.84 2.94
N LYS A 115 -1.44 21.82 3.74
CA LYS A 115 -1.86 23.22 3.59
C LYS A 115 -1.42 23.77 2.21
N PRO A 116 -2.22 24.66 1.57
CA PRO A 116 -1.95 25.13 0.20
C PRO A 116 -0.58 25.79 -0.05
N HIS A 117 0.02 26.40 0.97
CA HIS A 117 1.32 27.07 0.88
C HIS A 117 2.51 26.14 1.14
N VAL A 118 2.28 24.88 1.50
CA VAL A 118 3.33 23.92 1.82
C VAL A 118 3.69 23.14 0.56
N LYS A 119 4.94 23.27 0.12
CA LYS A 119 5.51 22.46 -0.96
C LYS A 119 6.19 21.23 -0.36
N SER A 120 5.80 20.04 -0.79
CA SER A 120 6.48 18.80 -0.41
C SER A 120 7.90 18.79 -0.99
N LYS A 121 8.92 18.63 -0.16
CA LYS A 121 10.34 18.50 -0.58
C LYS A 121 10.70 17.08 -1.06
N LEU A 122 9.73 16.20 -1.17
CA LEU A 122 9.92 14.81 -1.55
C LEU A 122 10.25 14.73 -3.04
N LYS A 123 11.32 14.00 -3.38
CA LYS A 123 11.62 13.67 -4.78
C LYS A 123 10.61 12.63 -5.24
N THR A 124 9.83 12.97 -6.25
CA THR A 124 8.77 12.13 -6.79
C THR A 124 8.94 11.92 -8.27
N GLU A 125 8.60 10.73 -8.75
CA GLU A 125 8.53 10.41 -10.16
C GLU A 125 7.13 9.93 -10.53
N SER A 126 6.68 10.24 -11.74
CA SER A 126 5.44 9.67 -12.26
C SER A 126 5.67 8.21 -12.66
N LEU A 127 4.60 7.42 -12.65
CA LEU A 127 4.64 6.01 -13.07
C LEU A 127 5.27 5.85 -14.47
N ALA A 128 4.89 6.70 -15.42
CA ALA A 128 5.46 6.72 -16.76
C ALA A 128 6.95 7.12 -16.80
N ALA A 129 7.43 7.95 -15.87
CA ALA A 129 8.86 8.26 -15.78
C ALA A 129 9.66 7.03 -15.30
N ILE A 130 9.15 6.33 -14.27
CA ILE A 130 9.74 5.09 -13.76
C ILE A 130 9.79 4.03 -14.88
N GLY A 131 8.68 3.81 -15.60
CA GLY A 131 8.63 2.84 -16.69
C GLY A 131 9.61 3.16 -17.83
N ARG A 132 9.80 4.44 -18.17
CA ARG A 132 10.81 4.86 -19.16
C ARG A 132 12.24 4.71 -18.64
N GLY A 133 12.48 4.96 -17.36
CA GLY A 133 13.79 4.77 -16.73
C GLY A 133 14.25 3.31 -16.74
N LEU A 134 13.30 2.36 -16.79
CA LEU A 134 13.54 0.93 -16.95
C LEU A 134 13.56 0.46 -18.42
N GLU A 135 13.51 1.38 -19.39
CA GLU A 135 13.49 1.08 -20.82
C GLU A 135 12.36 0.13 -21.27
N LEU A 136 11.24 0.12 -20.55
CA LEU A 136 10.10 -0.75 -20.89
C LEU A 136 9.49 -0.33 -22.23
N ARG A 137 9.30 -1.30 -23.12
CA ARG A 137 8.72 -1.10 -24.45
C ARG A 137 7.28 -1.62 -24.49
N GLY A 138 6.40 -0.85 -25.12
CA GLY A 138 4.99 -1.21 -25.33
C GLY A 138 4.06 -0.75 -24.20
N PRO A 139 2.84 -1.29 -24.14
CA PRO A 139 1.87 -0.97 -23.09
C PRO A 139 2.38 -1.44 -21.72
N VAL A 140 2.36 -0.53 -20.74
CA VAL A 140 2.77 -0.81 -19.35
C VAL A 140 1.58 -0.62 -18.42
N SER A 141 1.28 -1.65 -17.62
CA SER A 141 0.34 -1.57 -16.50
C SER A 141 1.12 -1.50 -15.19
N TYR A 142 0.64 -0.70 -14.23
CA TYR A 142 1.34 -0.48 -12.97
C TYR A 142 0.59 -1.14 -11.82
N GLN A 143 1.35 -1.70 -10.88
CA GLN A 143 0.85 -2.25 -9.63
C GLN A 143 1.64 -1.68 -8.44
N LEU A 144 1.00 -1.66 -7.27
CA LEU A 144 1.59 -1.30 -6.00
C LEU A 144 1.34 -2.44 -5.03
N GLU A 145 2.41 -3.12 -4.58
CA GLU A 145 2.30 -4.32 -3.73
C GLU A 145 1.34 -5.37 -4.30
N GLY A 146 1.37 -5.57 -5.62
CA GLY A 146 0.49 -6.50 -6.33
C GLY A 146 -0.93 -5.99 -6.59
N LEU A 147 -1.29 -4.79 -6.12
CA LEU A 147 -2.60 -4.18 -6.38
C LEU A 147 -2.54 -3.27 -7.62
N PRO A 148 -3.51 -3.33 -8.54
CA PRO A 148 -3.48 -2.51 -9.74
C PRO A 148 -3.64 -1.01 -9.44
N LEU A 149 -2.84 -0.20 -10.12
CA LEU A 149 -2.93 1.26 -10.09
C LEU A 149 -3.73 1.75 -11.30
N GLU A 150 -4.96 2.17 -11.06
CA GLU A 150 -5.86 2.72 -12.10
C GLU A 150 -5.53 4.17 -12.47
N ASP A 151 -5.06 4.96 -11.50
CA ASP A 151 -4.74 6.37 -11.69
C ASP A 151 -3.26 6.56 -12.13
N LEU A 152 -3.06 6.77 -13.43
CA LEU A 152 -1.73 7.00 -14.01
C LEU A 152 -1.12 8.36 -13.67
N ALA A 153 -1.91 9.29 -13.12
CA ALA A 153 -1.42 10.59 -12.65
C ALA A 153 -0.72 10.49 -11.28
N LEU A 154 -0.78 9.32 -10.63
CA LEU A 154 -0.07 9.07 -9.38
C LEU A 154 1.45 9.18 -9.58
N ARG A 155 2.09 9.65 -8.52
CA ARG A 155 3.54 9.79 -8.39
C ARG A 155 4.00 8.99 -7.20
N VAL A 156 5.22 8.46 -7.27
CA VAL A 156 5.82 7.69 -6.18
C VAL A 156 7.06 8.42 -5.69
N VAL A 157 7.25 8.47 -4.37
CA VAL A 157 8.50 8.97 -3.78
C VAL A 157 9.62 7.99 -4.08
N THR A 158 10.61 8.41 -4.87
CA THR A 158 11.66 7.51 -5.36
C THR A 158 12.51 6.91 -4.24
N ALA A 159 12.75 7.69 -3.18
CA ALA A 159 13.46 7.23 -1.98
C ALA A 159 12.70 6.16 -1.18
N ASP A 160 11.42 5.95 -1.47
CA ASP A 160 10.56 4.97 -0.82
C ASP A 160 10.33 3.72 -1.67
N ILE A 161 10.91 3.62 -2.87
CA ILE A 161 10.84 2.39 -3.66
C ILE A 161 11.86 1.40 -3.10
N ALA A 162 11.38 0.26 -2.59
CA ALA A 162 12.22 -0.86 -2.14
C ALA A 162 12.63 -1.78 -3.29
N GLY A 163 11.76 -1.94 -4.28
CA GLY A 163 11.96 -2.84 -5.40
C GLY A 163 10.98 -2.57 -6.53
N LEU A 164 11.35 -3.02 -7.72
CA LEU A 164 10.56 -2.93 -8.94
C LEU A 164 10.59 -4.29 -9.62
N ASP A 165 9.43 -4.93 -9.76
CA ASP A 165 9.30 -6.23 -10.41
C ASP A 165 8.60 -6.05 -11.75
N THR A 166 9.23 -6.55 -12.82
CA THR A 166 8.67 -6.49 -14.17
C THR A 166 8.23 -7.88 -14.62
N GLN A 167 6.98 -8.01 -15.04
CA GLN A 167 6.44 -9.25 -15.59
C GLN A 167 5.89 -9.00 -17.00
N GLN A 168 6.34 -9.79 -17.97
CA GLN A 168 5.75 -9.78 -19.31
C GLN A 168 4.47 -10.60 -19.33
N THR A 169 3.43 -10.06 -19.96
CA THR A 169 2.12 -10.70 -20.13
C THR A 169 1.70 -10.64 -21.59
N ALA A 170 0.66 -11.39 -21.97
CA ALA A 170 0.12 -11.34 -23.33
C ALA A 170 -0.33 -9.93 -23.76
N SER A 171 -0.72 -9.07 -22.81
CA SER A 171 -1.26 -7.73 -23.07
C SER A 171 -0.23 -6.61 -22.95
N GLY A 172 1.02 -6.92 -22.58
CA GLY A 172 2.08 -5.95 -22.33
C GLY A 172 2.89 -6.24 -21.07
N THR A 173 3.59 -5.24 -20.55
CA THR A 173 4.41 -5.38 -19.34
C THR A 173 3.64 -4.92 -18.11
N VAL A 174 3.70 -5.69 -17.04
CA VAL A 174 3.22 -5.29 -15.71
C VAL A 174 4.43 -4.90 -14.88
N LEU A 175 4.43 -3.67 -14.35
CA LEU A 175 5.44 -3.17 -13.42
C LEU A 175 4.83 -3.09 -12.03
N ASN A 176 5.29 -3.95 -11.12
CA ASN A 176 4.90 -3.94 -9.71
C ASN A 176 5.92 -3.15 -8.88
N ILE A 177 5.43 -2.18 -8.13
CA ILE A 177 6.23 -1.29 -7.30
C ILE A 177 6.10 -1.75 -5.85
N HIS A 178 7.25 -2.00 -5.22
CA HIS A 178 7.35 -2.32 -3.80
C HIS A 178 7.84 -1.10 -3.03
N LEU A 179 7.14 -0.73 -1.96
CA LEU A 179 7.49 0.35 -1.07
C LEU A 179 8.36 -0.13 0.08
N ALA A 180 9.33 0.70 0.44
CA ALA A 180 10.15 0.53 1.61
C ALA A 180 9.31 0.73 2.86
N VAL A 181 9.17 -0.38 3.60
CA VAL A 181 8.55 -0.40 4.93
C VAL A 181 9.45 0.36 5.90
N PRO A 182 8.91 1.30 6.71
CA PRO A 182 9.67 1.89 7.80
C PRO A 182 10.14 0.79 8.76
N LEU A 183 11.45 0.70 8.99
CA LEU A 183 11.96 -0.20 10.02
C LEU A 183 11.36 0.20 11.38
N PRO A 184 10.84 -0.77 12.16
CA PRO A 184 10.38 -0.47 13.51
C PRO A 184 11.54 0.12 14.32
N ALA A 185 11.25 1.13 15.12
CA ALA A 185 12.27 1.72 15.99
C ALA A 185 12.84 0.63 16.89
N VAL A 186 14.15 0.40 16.80
CA VAL A 186 14.86 -0.52 17.68
C VAL A 186 15.00 0.17 19.03
N HIS A 187 14.33 -0.36 20.04
CA HIS A 187 14.43 0.13 21.40
C HIS A 187 15.48 -0.67 22.16
N PRO A 188 16.42 -0.02 22.89
CA PRO A 188 17.40 -0.75 23.68
C PRO A 188 16.71 -1.56 24.79
N PRO A 189 17.33 -2.66 25.25
CA PRO A 189 16.84 -3.42 26.41
C PRO A 189 16.58 -2.51 27.61
N GLY A 190 15.48 -2.72 28.33
CA GLY A 190 15.06 -1.88 29.45
C GLY A 190 14.21 -0.65 29.07
N THR A 191 13.89 -0.46 27.78
CA THR A 191 12.95 0.59 27.37
C THR A 191 11.52 0.20 27.71
N ILE A 192 10.89 0.95 28.62
CA ILE A 192 9.46 0.82 28.90
C ILE A 192 8.73 1.83 28.01
N LEU A 193 7.86 1.32 27.13
CA LEU A 193 6.97 2.14 26.31
C LEU A 193 5.60 2.23 27.00
N ILE A 194 5.28 3.40 27.55
CA ILE A 194 3.95 3.64 28.11
C ILE A 194 3.10 4.25 27.00
N ARG A 195 2.09 3.50 26.56
CA ARG A 195 1.07 3.99 25.61
C ARG A 195 -0.03 4.68 26.41
N GLY A 196 -0.11 6.01 26.33
CA GLY A 196 -1.21 6.76 26.94
C GLY A 196 -2.54 6.46 26.22
N ALA A 197 -3.66 6.59 26.95
CA ALA A 197 -5.01 6.41 26.40
C ALA A 197 -5.33 7.37 25.23
N SER A 198 -4.59 8.47 25.10
CA SER A 198 -4.66 9.44 23.99
C SER A 198 -3.79 9.06 22.77
N GLY A 199 -3.10 7.92 22.79
CA GLY A 199 -2.14 7.54 21.75
C GLY A 199 -0.76 8.19 21.87
N SER A 200 -0.54 9.05 22.88
CA SER A 200 0.79 9.60 23.17
C SER A 200 1.73 8.51 23.70
N GLN A 201 2.90 8.35 23.06
CA GLN A 201 3.96 7.45 23.53
C GLN A 201 4.94 8.22 24.42
N TYR A 202 5.10 7.75 25.65
CA TYR A 202 6.12 8.27 26.56
C TYR A 202 7.30 7.30 26.58
N ARG A 203 8.52 7.84 26.43
CA ARG A 203 9.77 7.08 26.47
C ARG A 203 10.38 7.22 27.86
N TRP A 204 10.56 6.09 28.54
CA TRP A 204 11.35 6.02 29.76
C TRP A 204 12.65 5.29 29.48
N THR A 205 13.78 5.95 29.72
CA THR A 205 15.12 5.35 29.70
C THR A 205 15.74 5.57 31.06
N GLY A 206 15.64 4.60 31.96
CA GLY A 206 16.22 4.69 33.31
C GLY A 206 17.05 3.46 33.65
N SER A 207 18.31 3.70 34.02
CA SER A 207 18.97 2.88 35.04
C SER A 207 18.49 3.40 36.40
N LEU A 208 18.19 2.52 37.35
CA LEU A 208 17.60 2.82 38.67
C LEU A 208 18.41 3.83 39.52
N ALA A 209 19.59 4.29 39.07
CA ALA A 209 20.48 5.14 39.85
C ALA A 209 20.21 6.65 39.75
N HIS A 210 19.59 7.19 38.69
CA HIS A 210 19.38 8.64 38.58
C HIS A 210 18.06 8.97 37.86
N ALA A 211 17.07 9.46 38.62
CA ALA A 211 15.81 9.94 38.08
C ALA A 211 15.99 11.35 37.50
N PHE A 212 15.98 11.47 36.17
CA PHE A 212 15.87 12.77 35.49
C PHE A 212 14.75 12.68 34.45
N LEU A 213 13.65 13.39 34.71
CA LEU A 213 12.58 13.58 33.71
C LEU A 213 13.10 14.56 32.65
N SER A 214 13.28 14.07 31.42
CA SER A 214 13.45 14.96 30.26
C SER A 214 12.08 15.28 29.68
N MET A 215 11.59 16.50 29.91
CA MET A 215 10.37 17.01 29.29
C MET A 215 10.69 17.57 27.90
N PRO A 216 9.87 17.30 26.87
CA PRO A 216 9.97 18.02 25.60
C PRO A 216 9.65 19.51 25.85
N GLY A 217 10.61 20.37 25.53
CA GLY A 217 10.61 21.79 25.88
C GLY A 217 9.38 22.55 25.38
N THR A 218 8.73 23.26 26.30
CA THR A 218 7.75 24.30 26.02
C THR A 218 8.45 25.50 25.40
N GLY A 219 8.09 25.83 24.15
CA GLY A 219 8.59 26.99 23.44
C GLY A 219 8.21 28.30 24.16
N LYS A 220 9.20 29.20 24.27
CA LYS A 220 9.04 30.59 24.72
C LYS A 220 8.05 31.32 23.82
N LEU A 221 6.98 31.86 24.41
CA LEU A 221 6.20 32.95 23.84
C LEU A 221 7.06 34.22 23.87
N ARG A 222 7.16 34.90 22.72
CA ARG A 222 7.62 36.29 22.59
C ARG A 222 6.54 37.05 21.84
#